data_AF-A0A2D4HN43-F1
#
_entry.id   AF-A0A2D4HN43-F1
#
_cell.length_a   1.000
_cell.length_b   1.000
_cell.length_c   1.000
_cell.angle_alpha   90.00
_cell.angle_beta   90.00
_cell.angle_gamma   90.00
#
_symmetry.space_group_name_H-M   'P 1'
#
loop_
_entity.id
_entity.type
_entity.pdbx_description
1 polymer ?
#
loop_
_entity_poly.entity_id
_entity_poly.type
_entity_poly.pdbx_seq_one_letter_code
_entity_poly.pdbx_strand_id
1 'polypeptide(L)'
;DNGFDYMEFRLWIGLWSAFLCLILVATDASFLVQYFTRFTEEGFSSLISFIFIYDAFKKMIKLADYYPINSHFKVNDITLYSCTCKPPDPVNSSLINETVTTSSSWLDEMHNDTIEWSSLTKKECLNFGGTLLGNNCKYVPDITLMSCILFLGTYTCSMALKKFKTSRYFPTTARKLISDFAIIISILIFCGIDALVGVDTPKLLVPSEFKPTHPNRSWFITHHSEETLGGYTWPLLFLLSWSPSSSSWTSKSQLLLSTVKST
;
A
#
# COMPACT_ATOMS: atom_id res chain seq x y z
N ASP A 1 -23.89 2.80 -2.54
CA ASP A 1 -25.10 3.40 -1.97
C ASP A 1 -25.80 4.45 -2.84
N ASN A 2 -25.11 5.22 -3.70
CA ASN A 2 -25.77 6.24 -4.55
C ASN A 2 -25.69 6.00 -6.08
N GLY A 3 -25.23 4.84 -6.56
CA GLY A 3 -25.18 4.51 -8.00
C GLY A 3 -24.25 5.38 -8.87
N PHE A 4 -23.61 6.42 -8.33
CA PHE A 4 -22.70 7.28 -9.10
C PHE A 4 -21.34 6.65 -9.37
N ASP A 5 -20.87 6.76 -10.61
CA ASP A 5 -19.53 6.36 -11.00
C ASP A 5 -18.47 7.28 -10.37
N TYR A 6 -17.72 6.73 -9.41
CA TYR A 6 -16.67 7.46 -8.68
C TYR A 6 -15.60 8.08 -9.60
N MET A 7 -15.32 7.44 -10.74
CA MET A 7 -14.35 7.95 -11.70
C MET A 7 -14.87 9.13 -12.51
N GLU A 8 -16.15 9.14 -12.87
CA GLU A 8 -16.79 10.28 -13.53
C GLU A 8 -16.86 11.47 -12.57
N PHE A 9 -17.25 11.21 -11.32
CA PHE A 9 -17.23 12.20 -10.26
C PHE A 9 -15.85 12.86 -10.09
N ARG A 10 -14.77 12.05 -10.10
CA ARG A 10 -13.39 12.58 -10.04
C ARG A 10 -13.05 13.46 -11.24
N LEU A 11 -13.49 13.08 -12.44
CA LEU A 11 -13.27 13.88 -13.66
C LEU A 11 -13.97 15.24 -13.55
N TRP A 12 -15.23 15.25 -13.09
CA TRP A 12 -15.99 16.48 -12.88
C TRP A 12 -15.35 17.42 -11.87
N ILE A 13 -14.90 16.90 -10.71
CA ILE A 13 -14.15 17.69 -9.73
C ILE A 13 -12.88 18.30 -10.34
N GLY A 14 -12.14 17.52 -11.14
CA GLY A 14 -10.94 17.99 -11.84
C GLY A 14 -11.24 19.09 -12.86
N LEU A 15 -12.30 18.94 -13.65
CA LEU A 15 -12.71 19.91 -14.66
C LEU A 15 -13.11 21.24 -14.03
N TRP A 16 -13.90 21.21 -12.96
CA TRP A 16 -14.27 22.43 -12.21
C TRP A 16 -13.06 23.08 -11.51
N SER A 17 -12.14 22.29 -10.95
CA SER A 17 -10.90 22.82 -10.37
C SER A 17 -10.03 23.53 -11.41
N ALA A 18 -9.93 22.97 -12.63
CA ALA A 18 -9.21 23.59 -13.74
C ALA A 18 -9.89 24.88 -14.22
N PHE A 19 -11.22 24.89 -14.32
CA PHE A 19 -11.99 26.08 -14.68
C PHE A 19 -11.82 27.22 -13.67
N LEU A 20 -11.89 26.92 -12.36
CA LEU A 20 -11.64 27.91 -11.30
C LEU A 20 -10.19 28.39 -11.32
N CYS A 21 -9.22 27.50 -11.62
CA CYS A 21 -7.82 27.90 -11.80
C CYS A 21 -7.65 28.87 -12.97
N LEU A 22 -8.34 28.64 -14.10
CA LEU A 22 -8.31 29.54 -15.25
C LEU A 22 -8.91 30.91 -14.88
N ILE A 23 -10.05 30.95 -14.18
CA ILE A 23 -10.65 32.21 -13.71
C ILE A 23 -9.69 32.97 -12.79
N LEU A 24 -9.00 32.30 -11.87
CA LEU A 24 -8.03 32.95 -10.98
C LEU A 24 -6.86 33.56 -11.75
N VAL A 25 -6.39 32.88 -12.79
CA VAL A 25 -5.35 33.39 -13.69
C VAL A 25 -5.86 34.58 -14.52
N ALA A 26 -7.06 34.49 -15.08
CA ALA A 26 -7.67 35.54 -15.88
C ALA A 26 -8.03 36.80 -15.07
N THR A 27 -8.31 36.65 -13.77
CA THR A 27 -8.63 37.74 -12.84
C THR A 27 -7.37 38.34 -12.18
N ASP A 28 -6.17 37.89 -12.60
CA ASP A 28 -4.89 38.31 -12.05
C ASP A 28 -4.83 38.23 -10.51
N ALA A 29 -5.38 37.13 -9.95
CA ALA A 29 -5.42 36.88 -8.50
C ALA A 29 -4.04 36.60 -7.87
N SER A 30 -2.96 36.75 -8.65
CA SER A 30 -1.56 36.66 -8.23
C SER A 30 -1.24 37.63 -7.09
N PHE A 31 -1.90 38.80 -7.05
CA PHE A 31 -1.83 39.78 -5.97
C PHE A 31 -2.33 39.23 -4.61
N LEU A 32 -3.18 38.20 -4.59
CA LEU A 32 -3.66 37.59 -3.35
C LEU A 32 -2.53 36.86 -2.59
N VAL A 33 -1.53 36.33 -3.30
CA VAL A 33 -0.41 35.57 -2.72
C VAL A 33 0.43 36.44 -1.80
N GLN A 34 0.54 37.74 -2.05
CA GLN A 34 1.32 38.66 -1.21
C GLN A 34 0.70 38.86 0.20
N TYR A 35 -0.60 38.56 0.37
CA TYR A 35 -1.26 38.66 1.67
C TYR A 35 -0.90 37.48 2.58
N PHE A 36 -0.36 36.39 2.03
CA PHE A 36 0.25 35.35 2.83
C PHE A 36 1.57 35.87 3.38
N THR A 37 1.63 36.02 4.70
CA THR A 37 2.82 36.51 5.37
C THR A 37 3.83 35.37 5.53
N ARG A 38 5.11 35.73 5.65
CA ARG A 38 6.21 34.79 5.98
C ARG A 38 5.87 33.90 7.19
N PHE A 39 5.13 34.44 8.16
CA PHE A 39 4.69 33.69 9.32
C PHE A 39 3.77 32.51 8.94
N THR A 40 2.80 32.74 8.06
CA THR A 40 1.89 31.68 7.60
C THR A 40 2.61 30.65 6.72
N GLU A 41 3.61 31.07 5.93
CA GLU A 41 4.41 30.18 5.09
C GLU A 41 5.29 29.25 5.95
N GLU A 42 6.01 29.80 6.92
CA GLU A 42 6.85 29.02 7.84
C GLU A 42 6.01 28.10 8.73
N GLY A 43 4.85 28.57 9.20
CA GLY A 43 3.90 27.77 9.97
C GLY A 43 3.32 26.60 9.16
N PHE A 44 2.89 26.85 7.93
CA PHE A 44 2.37 25.82 7.03
C PHE A 44 3.44 24.78 6.66
N SER A 45 4.65 25.24 6.33
CA SER A 45 5.79 24.36 6.03
C SER A 45 6.16 23.45 7.22
N SER A 46 6.15 24.00 8.44
CA SER A 46 6.36 23.24 9.67
C SER A 46 5.25 22.19 9.90
N LEU A 47 3.98 22.56 9.69
CA LEU A 47 2.85 21.66 9.84
C LEU A 47 2.90 20.47 8.88
N ILE A 48 3.19 20.72 7.60
CA ILE A 48 3.35 19.65 6.60
C ILE A 48 4.54 18.74 6.96
N SER A 49 5.66 19.33 7.41
CA SER A 49 6.82 18.55 7.85
C SER A 49 6.48 17.65 9.04
N PHE A 50 5.71 18.14 10.01
CA PHE A 50 5.24 17.35 11.15
C PHE A 50 4.33 16.20 10.73
N ILE A 51 3.40 16.45 9.80
CA ILE A 51 2.52 15.40 9.24
C ILE A 51 3.34 14.29 8.57
N PHE A 52 4.34 14.65 7.76
CA PHE A 52 5.18 13.64 7.09
C PHE A 52 6.00 12.81 8.07
N ILE A 53 6.55 13.43 9.12
CA ILE A 53 7.28 12.70 10.17
C ILE A 53 6.34 11.73 10.89
N TYR A 54 5.14 12.18 11.26
CA TYR A 54 4.15 11.33 11.93
C TYR A 54 3.69 10.16 11.04
N ASP A 55 3.46 10.40 9.75
CA ASP A 55 3.09 9.34 8.81
C ASP A 55 4.21 8.29 8.63
N ALA A 56 5.47 8.71 8.62
CA ALA A 56 6.61 7.80 8.57
C ALA A 56 6.67 6.87 9.78
N PHE A 57 6.53 7.40 11.00
CA PHE A 57 6.48 6.58 12.21
C PHE A 57 5.24 5.68 12.26
N LYS A 58 4.08 6.17 11.83
CA LYS A 58 2.85 5.38 11.73
C LYS A 58 3.03 4.15 10.84
N LYS A 59 3.68 4.30 9.69
CA LYS A 59 3.99 3.19 8.78
C LYS A 59 4.92 2.16 9.42
N MET A 60 5.94 2.61 10.16
CA MET A 60 6.86 1.71 10.87
C MET A 60 6.14 0.95 12.00
N ILE A 61 5.28 1.61 12.78
CA ILE A 61 4.50 0.96 13.84
C ILE A 61 3.51 -0.04 13.24
N LYS A 62 2.81 0.32 12.16
CA LYS A 62 1.91 -0.60 11.45
C LYS A 62 2.64 -1.86 10.95
N LEU A 63 3.90 -1.72 10.54
CA LEU A 63 4.73 -2.86 10.17
C LEU A 63 5.09 -3.73 11.39
N ALA A 64 5.40 -3.13 12.53
CA ALA A 64 5.66 -3.84 13.78
C ALA A 64 4.43 -4.58 14.32
N ASP A 65 3.23 -4.01 14.15
CA ASP A 65 1.97 -4.68 14.51
C ASP A 65 1.67 -5.86 13.57
N TYR A 66 2.03 -5.74 12.29
CA TYR A 66 1.86 -6.81 11.30
C TYR A 66 2.85 -7.97 11.53
N TYR A 67 4.06 -7.67 11.97
CA TYR A 67 5.10 -8.64 12.34
C TYR A 67 5.43 -8.51 13.84
N PRO A 68 4.59 -9.04 14.75
CA PRO A 68 4.79 -8.87 16.19
C PRO A 68 6.12 -9.48 16.63
N ILE A 69 6.71 -8.93 17.69
CA ILE A 69 7.92 -9.51 18.33
C ILE A 69 7.46 -10.37 19.50
N ASN A 70 7.83 -11.65 19.51
CA ASN A 70 7.60 -12.51 20.65
C ASN A 70 8.59 -12.18 21.78
N SER A 71 8.14 -11.45 22.80
CA SER A 71 8.96 -11.03 23.95
C SER A 71 9.22 -12.13 24.98
N HIS A 72 8.44 -13.21 24.94
CA HIS A 72 8.54 -14.33 25.88
C HIS A 72 9.24 -15.53 25.23
N PHE A 73 10.49 -15.32 24.83
CA PHE A 73 11.34 -16.38 24.26
C PHE A 73 11.92 -17.26 25.36
N LYS A 74 11.46 -18.51 25.46
CA LYS A 74 12.04 -19.54 26.32
C LYS A 74 12.86 -20.52 25.48
N VAL A 75 14.15 -20.64 25.77
CA VAL A 75 15.10 -21.51 25.07
C VAL A 75 14.69 -22.99 25.14
N ASN A 76 13.93 -23.40 26.17
CA ASN A 76 13.55 -24.80 26.37
C ASN A 76 12.33 -25.25 25.53
N ASP A 77 11.61 -24.32 24.88
CA ASP A 77 10.38 -24.59 24.13
C ASP A 77 10.59 -24.63 22.60
N ILE A 78 11.84 -24.65 22.13
CA ILE A 78 12.19 -24.60 20.69
C ILE A 78 11.47 -25.69 19.88
N THR A 79 11.25 -26.87 20.46
CA THR A 79 10.54 -27.99 19.82
C THR A 79 9.02 -27.75 19.72
N LEU A 80 8.41 -27.04 20.68
CA LEU A 80 6.98 -26.66 20.68
C LEU A 80 6.66 -25.51 19.73
N TYR A 81 7.66 -24.68 19.39
CA TYR A 81 7.52 -23.55 18.47
C TYR A 81 7.84 -23.89 17.00
N SER A 82 8.04 -25.17 16.68
CA SER A 82 8.33 -25.62 15.31
C SER A 82 7.08 -25.58 14.44
N CYS A 83 7.25 -25.21 13.17
CA CYS A 83 6.22 -25.32 12.16
C CYS A 83 6.54 -26.57 11.34
N THR A 84 5.72 -27.61 11.46
CA THR A 84 5.92 -28.88 10.75
C THR A 84 4.95 -28.97 9.60
N CYS A 85 5.42 -29.55 8.50
CA CYS A 85 4.59 -29.87 7.35
C CYS A 85 3.97 -31.26 7.54
N LYS A 86 2.65 -31.35 7.47
CA LYS A 86 1.94 -32.62 7.43
C LYS A 86 1.48 -32.90 5.98
N PRO A 87 1.55 -34.15 5.50
CA PRO A 87 0.96 -34.53 4.21
C PRO A 87 -0.52 -34.13 4.14
N PRO A 88 -1.05 -33.80 2.95
CA PRO A 88 -2.48 -33.61 2.75
C PRO A 88 -3.23 -34.86 3.21
N ASP A 89 -4.33 -34.67 3.95
CA ASP A 89 -5.15 -35.80 4.36
C ASP A 89 -5.66 -36.52 3.09
N PRO A 90 -5.51 -37.85 2.99
CA PRO A 90 -6.05 -38.60 1.86
C PRO A 90 -7.55 -38.35 1.85
N VAL A 91 -8.06 -37.84 0.73
CA VAL A 91 -9.49 -37.65 0.51
C VAL A 91 -10.16 -38.99 0.80
N ASN A 92 -10.99 -39.05 1.85
CA ASN A 92 -11.80 -40.22 2.14
C ASN A 92 -12.72 -40.46 0.93
N SER A 93 -12.29 -41.31 0.01
CA SER A 93 -13.13 -41.94 -1.01
C SER A 93 -14.00 -43.00 -0.33
N SER A 94 -14.82 -42.58 0.65
CA SER A 94 -15.79 -43.47 1.28
C SER A 94 -17.14 -43.51 0.54
N LEU A 95 -17.17 -43.11 -0.74
CA LEU A 95 -18.34 -43.24 -1.62
C LEU A 95 -17.96 -43.68 -3.05
N ILE A 96 -17.04 -44.64 -3.18
CA ILE A 96 -16.98 -45.46 -4.39
C ILE A 96 -17.12 -46.91 -3.94
N ASN A 97 -18.36 -47.34 -3.77
CA ASN A 97 -18.67 -48.77 -3.80
C ASN A 97 -18.29 -49.26 -5.19
N GLU A 98 -17.31 -50.15 -5.24
CA GLU A 98 -16.94 -50.92 -6.43
C GLU A 98 -18.19 -51.45 -7.13
N THR A 99 -18.36 -51.08 -8.38
CA THR A 99 -18.70 -52.08 -9.40
C THR A 99 -18.07 -51.67 -10.73
N VAL A 100 -17.22 -52.58 -11.22
CA VAL A 100 -16.98 -52.87 -12.65
C VAL A 100 -15.90 -52.01 -13.35
N THR A 101 -14.73 -52.66 -13.48
CA THR A 101 -13.82 -52.72 -14.65
C THR A 101 -13.58 -51.45 -15.46
N THR A 102 -12.32 -51.03 -15.60
CA THR A 102 -11.54 -51.02 -16.88
C THR A 102 -10.32 -50.11 -16.77
N SER A 103 -9.27 -50.45 -17.53
CA SER A 103 -8.10 -49.65 -17.88
C SER A 103 -7.14 -49.20 -16.76
N SER A 104 -6.12 -50.03 -16.60
CA SER A 104 -4.76 -49.64 -16.23
C SER A 104 -4.24 -48.47 -17.07
N SER A 105 -4.48 -47.23 -16.63
CA SER A 105 -3.81 -45.99 -17.04
C SER A 105 -4.53 -44.83 -16.34
N TRP A 106 -3.80 -43.86 -15.79
CA TRP A 106 -4.30 -42.58 -15.18
C TRP A 106 -4.51 -42.49 -13.65
N LEU A 107 -3.97 -43.41 -12.85
CA LEU A 107 -3.67 -43.12 -11.42
C LEU A 107 -2.15 -43.18 -11.15
N ASP A 108 -1.39 -42.76 -12.15
CA ASP A 108 0.03 -42.45 -12.00
C ASP A 108 0.16 -40.94 -11.86
N GLU A 109 0.01 -40.42 -10.63
CA GLU A 109 0.69 -39.16 -10.27
C GLU A 109 0.86 -39.02 -8.76
N MET A 110 2.08 -39.31 -8.33
CA MET A 110 2.74 -38.83 -7.10
C MET A 110 2.19 -39.29 -5.74
N HIS A 111 2.41 -40.56 -5.43
CA HIS A 111 2.93 -40.91 -4.09
C HIS A 111 4.40 -41.33 -4.21
N ASN A 112 5.27 -40.33 -4.29
CA ASN A 112 6.70 -40.53 -4.07
C ASN A 112 6.92 -40.71 -2.56
N ASP A 113 7.04 -41.96 -2.12
CA ASP A 113 7.50 -42.38 -0.77
C ASP A 113 8.92 -41.87 -0.40
N THR A 114 9.47 -40.93 -1.16
CA THR A 114 10.80 -40.33 -0.95
C THR A 114 10.76 -38.91 -0.39
N ILE A 115 9.58 -38.35 -0.09
CA ILE A 115 9.49 -36.98 0.45
C ILE A 115 9.38 -37.05 1.99
N GLU A 116 10.48 -36.72 2.67
CA GLU A 116 10.51 -36.57 4.12
C GLU A 116 9.86 -35.24 4.52
N TRP A 117 8.54 -35.26 4.76
CA TRP A 117 7.72 -34.08 5.06
C TRP A 117 8.25 -33.21 6.22
N SER A 118 8.95 -33.80 7.19
CA SER A 118 9.56 -33.10 8.33
C SER A 118 10.78 -32.23 7.97
N SER A 119 11.48 -32.53 6.88
CA SER A 119 12.67 -31.77 6.44
C SER A 119 12.36 -30.72 5.38
N LEU A 120 11.10 -30.64 4.92
CA LEU A 120 10.71 -29.77 3.82
C LEU A 120 10.58 -28.30 4.25
N THR A 121 11.01 -27.38 3.39
CA THR A 121 10.88 -25.95 3.67
C THR A 121 9.39 -25.56 3.68
N LYS A 122 8.99 -24.56 4.48
CA LYS A 122 7.59 -24.07 4.54
C LYS A 122 6.99 -23.77 3.16
N LYS A 123 7.79 -23.25 2.22
CA LYS A 123 7.38 -22.92 0.84
C LYS A 123 7.17 -24.19 -0.01
N GLU A 124 8.04 -25.18 0.15
CA GLU A 124 7.95 -26.45 -0.57
C GLU A 124 6.75 -27.27 -0.09
N CYS A 125 6.50 -27.29 1.23
CA CYS A 125 5.31 -27.91 1.82
C CYS A 125 4.00 -27.44 1.16
N LEU A 126 3.84 -26.12 1.01
CA LEU A 126 2.66 -25.53 0.39
C LEU A 126 2.56 -25.84 -1.11
N ASN A 127 3.71 -25.92 -1.81
CA ASN A 127 3.74 -26.28 -3.23
C ASN A 127 3.28 -27.73 -3.47
N PHE A 128 3.57 -28.64 -2.54
CA PHE A 128 3.13 -30.04 -2.60
C PHE A 128 1.74 -30.28 -1.98
N GLY A 129 1.00 -29.21 -1.64
CA GLY A 129 -0.34 -29.32 -1.08
C GLY A 129 -0.39 -29.77 0.39
N GLY A 130 0.74 -29.75 1.10
CA GLY A 130 0.81 -30.06 2.54
C GLY A 130 0.19 -28.96 3.41
N THR A 131 -0.21 -29.34 4.62
CA THR A 131 -0.73 -28.40 5.62
C THR A 131 0.32 -28.08 6.67
N LEU A 132 0.47 -26.80 6.99
CA LEU A 132 1.41 -26.32 8.01
C LEU A 132 0.73 -26.34 9.39
N LEU A 133 1.27 -27.14 10.32
CA LEU A 133 0.77 -27.25 11.69
C LEU A 133 1.81 -26.71 12.67
N GLY A 134 1.36 -25.83 13.59
CA GLY A 134 2.20 -25.25 14.65
C GLY A 134 1.84 -23.80 14.98
N ASN A 135 2.05 -23.42 16.23
CA ASN A 135 1.65 -22.10 16.75
C ASN A 135 2.39 -20.92 16.08
N ASN A 136 3.60 -21.15 15.55
CA ASN A 136 4.46 -20.12 14.94
C ASN A 136 4.57 -20.24 13.41
N CYS A 137 3.71 -21.01 12.74
CA CYS A 137 3.79 -21.15 11.27
C CYS A 137 3.65 -19.81 10.53
N LYS A 138 2.88 -18.87 11.09
CA LYS A 138 2.66 -17.51 10.56
C LYS A 138 3.62 -16.45 11.11
N TYR A 139 4.44 -16.80 12.11
CA TYR A 139 5.37 -15.87 12.75
C TYR A 139 6.72 -15.93 12.04
N VAL A 140 7.25 -14.76 11.68
CA VAL A 140 8.60 -14.63 11.13
C VAL A 140 9.41 -13.74 12.08
N PRO A 141 10.40 -14.30 12.79
CA PRO A 141 11.25 -13.50 13.67
C PRO A 141 12.06 -12.47 12.86
N ASP A 142 12.54 -11.44 13.55
CA ASP A 142 13.61 -10.52 13.10
C ASP A 142 13.26 -9.47 12.03
N ILE A 143 12.13 -9.60 11.32
CA ILE A 143 11.71 -8.62 10.29
C ILE A 143 11.54 -7.22 10.88
N THR A 144 10.85 -7.10 12.01
CA THR A 144 10.55 -5.81 12.65
C THR A 144 11.81 -5.12 13.17
N LEU A 145 12.72 -5.88 13.78
CA LEU A 145 13.99 -5.36 14.27
C LEU A 145 14.89 -4.91 13.11
N MET A 146 15.00 -5.74 12.07
CA MET A 146 15.76 -5.40 10.86
C MET A 146 15.19 -4.14 10.18
N SER A 147 13.87 -4.04 10.06
CA SER A 147 13.20 -2.86 9.48
C SER A 147 13.43 -1.59 10.30
N CYS A 148 13.47 -1.70 11.64
CA CYS A 148 13.79 -0.59 12.52
C CYS A 148 15.26 -0.13 12.36
N ILE A 149 16.20 -1.09 12.25
CA ILE A 149 17.62 -0.83 11.98
C ILE A 149 17.79 -0.15 10.62
N LEU A 150 17.15 -0.65 9.57
CA LEU A 150 17.18 -0.05 8.23
C LEU A 150 16.61 1.38 8.24
N PHE A 151 15.50 1.61 8.95
CA PHE A 151 14.86 2.93 9.05
C PHE A 151 15.74 3.96 9.77
N LEU A 152 16.12 3.67 11.02
CA LEU A 152 16.95 4.57 11.83
C LEU A 152 18.37 4.69 11.28
N GLY A 153 18.92 3.60 10.76
CA GLY A 153 20.22 3.56 10.12
C GLY A 153 20.28 4.46 8.89
N THR A 154 19.32 4.35 7.97
CA THR A 154 19.29 5.19 6.76
C THR A 154 19.15 6.67 7.11
N TYR A 155 18.31 7.01 8.11
CA TYR A 155 18.16 8.38 8.58
C TYR A 155 19.46 8.94 9.19
N THR A 156 20.05 8.21 10.13
CA THR A 156 21.27 8.64 10.83
C THR A 156 22.47 8.74 9.88
N CYS A 157 22.63 7.78 8.97
CA CYS A 157 23.67 7.81 7.93
C CYS A 157 23.47 9.00 6.97
N SER A 158 22.24 9.23 6.49
CA SER A 158 21.95 10.39 5.62
C SER A 158 22.27 11.71 6.32
N MET A 159 21.94 11.82 7.61
CA MET A 159 22.26 13.00 8.42
C MET A 159 23.78 13.15 8.63
N ALA A 160 24.49 12.05 8.88
CA ALA A 160 25.95 12.03 9.04
C ALA A 160 26.67 12.44 7.75
N LEU A 161 26.27 11.88 6.60
CA LEU A 161 26.80 12.23 5.28
C LEU A 161 26.52 13.69 4.91
N LYS A 162 25.34 14.23 5.27
CA LYS A 162 25.07 15.67 5.13
C LYS A 162 25.93 16.54 6.04
N LYS A 163 26.13 16.14 7.30
CA LYS A 163 27.02 16.86 8.24
C LYS A 163 28.49 16.78 7.85
N PHE A 164 28.89 15.74 7.11
CA PHE A 164 30.24 15.61 6.59
C PHE A 164 30.63 16.77 5.65
N LYS A 165 29.66 17.47 5.04
CA LYS A 165 29.89 18.69 4.25
C LYS A 165 30.65 19.79 5.00
N THR A 166 30.44 19.93 6.31
CA THR A 166 31.09 20.97 7.12
C THR A 166 32.36 20.46 7.81
N SER A 167 32.65 19.16 7.70
CA SER A 167 33.82 18.54 8.31
C SER A 167 35.12 18.94 7.61
N ARG A 168 36.25 18.81 8.32
CA ARG A 168 37.60 19.25 7.91
C ARG A 168 38.47 18.13 7.32
N TYR A 169 38.01 16.87 7.37
CA TYR A 169 38.88 15.72 7.09
C TYR A 169 39.20 15.45 5.61
N PHE A 170 38.45 16.00 4.64
CA PHE A 170 38.58 15.66 3.21
C PHE A 170 38.73 16.88 2.29
N PRO A 171 39.32 16.71 1.08
CA PRO A 171 39.43 17.77 0.08
C PRO A 171 38.05 18.30 -0.36
N THR A 172 38.02 19.57 -0.75
CA THR A 172 36.79 20.34 -0.98
C THR A 172 35.88 19.74 -2.06
N THR A 173 36.46 19.16 -3.11
CA THR A 173 35.75 18.48 -4.20
C THR A 173 35.04 17.21 -3.75
N ALA A 174 35.74 16.31 -3.05
CA ALA A 174 35.15 15.08 -2.54
C ALA A 174 34.01 15.34 -1.54
N ARG A 175 34.19 16.35 -0.67
CA ARG A 175 33.20 16.77 0.32
C ARG A 175 31.91 17.35 -0.29
N LYS A 176 32.02 18.02 -1.45
CA LYS A 176 30.86 18.49 -2.19
C LYS A 176 30.09 17.32 -2.81
N LEU A 177 30.80 16.41 -3.48
CA LEU A 177 30.20 15.24 -4.13
C LEU A 177 29.45 14.36 -3.11
N ILE A 178 30.09 13.98 -2.00
CA ILE A 178 29.47 13.12 -0.98
C ILE A 178 28.24 13.76 -0.33
N SER A 179 28.22 15.09 -0.16
CA SER A 179 27.07 15.80 0.42
C SER A 179 25.91 15.91 -0.56
N ASP A 180 26.19 16.12 -1.84
CA ASP A 180 25.15 16.28 -2.87
C ASP A 180 24.48 14.93 -3.15
N PHE A 181 25.22 13.82 -3.08
CA PHE A 181 24.70 12.45 -3.26
C PHE A 181 24.40 11.69 -1.95
N ALA A 182 24.46 12.36 -0.79
CA ALA A 182 24.37 11.73 0.54
C ALA A 182 23.15 10.81 0.72
N ILE A 183 21.97 11.22 0.25
CA ILE A 183 20.73 10.45 0.38
C ILE A 183 20.79 9.18 -0.47
N ILE A 184 21.24 9.30 -1.72
CA ILE A 184 21.33 8.17 -2.66
C ILE A 184 22.37 7.16 -2.15
N ILE A 185 23.53 7.63 -1.69
CA ILE A 185 24.59 6.78 -1.13
C ILE A 185 24.09 6.04 0.11
N SER A 186 23.35 6.72 1.01
CA SER A 186 22.75 6.08 2.18
C SER A 186 21.77 4.95 1.80
N ILE A 187 20.87 5.20 0.83
CA ILE A 187 19.93 4.19 0.34
C ILE A 187 20.68 2.98 -0.24
N LEU A 188 21.73 3.20 -1.03
CA LEU A 188 22.54 2.12 -1.61
C LEU A 188 23.26 1.28 -0.54
N ILE A 189 23.82 1.93 0.48
CA ILE A 189 24.51 1.23 1.59
C ILE A 189 23.53 0.34 2.35
N PHE A 190 22.36 0.85 2.73
CA PHE A 190 21.38 0.06 3.48
C PHE A 190 20.66 -0.99 2.63
N CYS A 191 20.48 -0.74 1.33
CA CYS A 191 20.02 -1.77 0.38
C CYS A 191 21.07 -2.89 0.23
N GLY A 192 22.36 -2.55 0.20
CA GLY A 192 23.45 -3.52 0.21
C GLY A 192 23.48 -4.35 1.49
N ILE A 193 23.31 -3.72 2.66
CA ILE A 193 23.23 -4.44 3.95
C ILE A 193 22.01 -5.37 3.98
N ASP A 194 20.83 -4.92 3.54
CA ASP A 194 19.63 -5.77 3.45
C ASP A 194 19.87 -6.99 2.55
N ALA A 195 20.53 -6.81 1.40
CA ALA A 195 20.88 -7.89 0.49
C ALA A 195 21.90 -8.88 1.08
N LEU A 196 22.88 -8.40 1.86
CA LEU A 196 23.89 -9.24 2.51
C LEU A 196 23.32 -10.02 3.71
N VAL A 197 22.40 -9.43 4.46
CA VAL A 197 21.74 -10.08 5.61
C VAL A 197 20.70 -11.10 5.16
N GLY A 198 20.12 -10.92 3.96
CA GLY A 198 19.27 -11.93 3.31
C GLY A 198 17.92 -12.15 4.00
N VAL A 199 17.41 -11.16 4.75
CA VAL A 199 16.10 -11.22 5.41
C VAL A 199 15.01 -10.80 4.43
N ASP A 200 13.88 -11.52 4.43
CA ASP A 200 12.70 -11.26 3.60
C ASP A 200 11.92 -10.01 4.09
N THR A 201 12.55 -8.83 4.06
CA THR A 201 11.90 -7.55 4.36
C THR A 201 10.87 -7.17 3.28
N PRO A 202 9.79 -6.44 3.62
CA PRO A 202 8.81 -5.99 2.62
C PRO A 202 9.46 -5.01 1.65
N LYS A 203 9.67 -5.46 0.40
CA LYS A 203 10.27 -4.66 -0.68
C LYS A 203 9.20 -4.00 -1.52
N LEU A 204 9.60 -2.97 -2.27
CA LEU A 204 8.70 -2.27 -3.19
C LEU A 204 8.30 -3.22 -4.33
N LEU A 205 7.04 -3.66 -4.33
CA LEU A 205 6.46 -4.45 -5.40
C LEU A 205 5.95 -3.50 -6.49
N VAL A 206 6.64 -3.50 -7.62
CA VAL A 206 6.21 -2.76 -8.82
C VAL A 206 5.57 -3.76 -9.78
N PRO A 207 4.32 -3.54 -10.25
CA PRO A 207 3.70 -4.40 -11.24
C PRO A 207 4.48 -4.32 -12.57
N SER A 208 4.63 -5.44 -13.26
CA SER A 208 5.33 -5.53 -14.55
C SER A 208 4.57 -4.89 -15.71
N GLU A 209 3.25 -4.72 -15.56
CA GLU A 209 2.37 -4.19 -16.58
C GLU A 209 1.50 -3.06 -16.02
N PHE A 210 1.40 -1.97 -16.76
CA PHE A 210 0.44 -0.90 -16.47
C PHE A 210 -0.96 -1.35 -16.87
N LYS A 211 -1.78 -1.75 -15.89
CA LYS A 211 -3.19 -2.12 -16.10
C LYS A 211 -4.11 -1.03 -15.53
N PRO A 212 -5.27 -0.76 -16.15
CA PRO A 212 -6.31 0.06 -15.53
C PRO A 212 -6.74 -0.56 -14.19
N THR A 213 -7.27 0.27 -13.28
CA THR A 213 -7.76 -0.19 -11.96
C THR A 213 -8.82 -1.30 -12.07
N HIS A 214 -9.49 -1.42 -13.22
CA HIS A 214 -10.42 -2.49 -13.53
C HIS A 214 -10.12 -3.10 -14.92
N PRO A 215 -10.06 -4.44 -15.07
CA PRO A 215 -9.64 -5.10 -16.31
C PRO A 215 -10.58 -4.86 -17.50
N ASN A 216 -11.88 -4.64 -17.25
CA ASN A 216 -12.88 -4.42 -18.29
C ASN A 216 -13.05 -2.94 -18.71
N ARG A 217 -12.08 -2.06 -18.40
CA ARG A 217 -12.25 -0.62 -18.55
C ARG A 217 -11.22 0.01 -19.49
N SER A 218 -11.66 0.93 -20.33
CA SER A 218 -10.80 1.84 -21.08
C SER A 218 -10.04 2.82 -20.18
N TRP A 219 -8.89 3.30 -20.66
CA TRP A 219 -8.10 4.34 -19.98
C TRP A 219 -8.83 5.68 -19.92
N PHE A 220 -9.56 6.03 -20.98
CA PHE A 220 -10.34 7.26 -21.04
C PHE A 220 -11.68 7.07 -20.34
N ILE A 221 -12.02 8.06 -19.51
CA ILE A 221 -13.36 8.24 -18.96
C ILE A 221 -14.17 9.04 -19.97
N THR A 222 -15.17 8.42 -20.57
CA THR A 222 -16.11 9.13 -21.44
C THR A 222 -17.09 9.92 -20.58
N HIS A 223 -17.31 11.19 -20.94
CA HIS A 223 -18.33 12.05 -20.31
C HIS A 223 -19.77 11.58 -20.66
N HIS A 224 -19.93 10.79 -21.71
CA HIS A 224 -21.23 10.33 -22.20
C HIS A 224 -21.38 8.83 -21.95
N SER A 225 -21.69 8.43 -20.73
CA SER A 225 -22.40 7.18 -20.52
C SER A 225 -23.88 7.46 -20.78
N GLU A 226 -24.34 6.99 -21.94
CA GLU A 226 -25.76 6.89 -22.30
C GLU A 226 -26.44 5.88 -21.36
N GLU A 227 -26.69 6.29 -20.12
CA GLU A 227 -27.81 5.79 -19.31
C GLU A 227 -28.48 6.99 -18.66
N THR A 228 -29.32 7.62 -19.46
CA THR A 228 -30.33 8.58 -19.03
C THR A 228 -31.28 7.92 -18.03
N LEU A 229 -31.02 8.08 -16.74
CA LEU A 229 -32.07 8.08 -15.72
C LEU A 229 -31.94 9.37 -14.90
N GLY A 230 -32.73 10.36 -15.31
CA GLY A 230 -32.98 11.58 -14.53
C GLY A 230 -32.04 12.74 -14.82
N GLY A 231 -32.09 13.30 -16.05
CA GLY A 231 -32.22 14.73 -16.36
C GLY A 231 -31.39 15.83 -15.67
N TYR A 232 -30.45 15.53 -14.78
CA TYR A 232 -29.57 16.52 -14.17
C TYR A 232 -28.17 16.31 -14.72
N THR A 233 -27.80 17.10 -15.73
CA THR A 233 -26.42 17.21 -16.15
C THR A 233 -25.60 17.60 -14.91
N TRP A 234 -24.54 16.85 -14.58
CA TRP A 234 -23.61 17.13 -13.48
C TRP A 234 -23.27 18.62 -13.24
N PRO A 235 -23.19 19.50 -14.27
CA PRO A 235 -23.09 20.95 -14.07
C PRO A 235 -24.19 21.56 -13.16
N LEU A 236 -25.44 21.13 -13.27
CA LEU A 236 -26.57 21.67 -12.50
C LEU A 236 -26.54 21.20 -11.04
N LEU A 237 -26.21 19.94 -10.78
CA LEU A 237 -26.09 19.42 -9.41
C LEU A 237 -24.95 20.09 -8.63
N PHE A 238 -23.82 20.34 -9.30
CA PHE A 238 -22.70 21.06 -8.70
C PHE A 238 -22.97 22.56 -8.53
N LEU A 239 -23.63 23.22 -9.49
CA LEU A 239 -24.07 24.61 -9.34
C LEU A 239 -25.10 24.80 -8.22
N LEU A 240 -26.01 23.83 -8.01
CA LEU A 240 -26.96 23.85 -6.90
C LEU A 240 -26.27 23.60 -5.55
N SER A 241 -25.23 22.76 -5.51
CA SER A 241 -24.39 22.55 -4.32
C SER A 241 -23.52 23.75 -3.97
N TRP A 242 -23.21 24.63 -4.92
CA TRP A 242 -22.37 25.82 -4.71
C TRP A 242 -23.18 27.10 -4.45
N SER A 243 -24.50 27.00 -4.30
CA SER A 243 -25.33 28.14 -3.91
C SER A 243 -25.09 28.50 -2.42
N PRO A 244 -24.60 29.71 -2.10
CA PRO A 244 -24.14 30.09 -0.76
C PRO A 244 -25.28 30.42 0.23
N SER A 245 -26.50 29.92 0.02
CA SER A 245 -27.60 30.13 0.95
C SER A 245 -27.49 29.16 2.14
N SER A 246 -26.83 29.64 3.19
CA SER A 246 -26.43 28.96 4.43
C SER A 246 -27.57 28.45 5.34
N SER A 247 -28.83 28.45 4.90
CA SER A 247 -29.98 28.06 5.75
C SER A 247 -30.88 26.96 5.19
N SER A 248 -30.61 26.39 4.01
CA SER A 248 -31.49 25.37 3.40
C SER A 248 -30.84 24.00 3.13
N TRP A 249 -29.63 23.76 3.63
CA TRP A 249 -28.87 22.52 3.38
C TRP A 249 -29.54 21.26 3.92
N THR A 250 -30.30 21.34 5.01
CA THR A 250 -31.02 20.19 5.58
C THR A 250 -32.39 19.95 4.94
N SER A 251 -33.07 21.01 4.51
CA SER A 251 -34.43 20.90 3.96
C SER A 251 -34.44 20.58 2.45
N LYS A 252 -33.51 21.16 1.67
CA LYS A 252 -33.42 20.88 0.22
C LYS A 252 -32.81 19.51 -0.10
N SER A 253 -31.90 19.01 0.73
CA SER A 253 -31.39 17.64 0.61
C SER A 253 -32.47 16.60 0.93
N GLN A 254 -33.33 16.85 1.93
CA GLN A 254 -34.45 15.96 2.24
C GLN A 254 -35.59 15.97 1.19
N LEU A 255 -35.90 17.13 0.60
CA LEU A 255 -36.91 17.24 -0.48
C LEU A 255 -36.44 16.59 -1.80
N LEU A 256 -35.14 16.59 -2.08
CA LEU A 256 -34.58 15.85 -3.21
C LEU A 256 -34.55 14.33 -2.93
N LEU A 257 -34.29 13.90 -1.69
CA LEU A 257 -34.38 12.50 -1.28
C LEU A 257 -35.80 11.94 -1.33
N SER A 258 -36.84 12.73 -1.07
CA SER A 258 -38.24 12.26 -1.15
C SER A 258 -38.75 12.14 -2.60
N THR A 259 -38.25 12.99 -3.50
CA THR A 259 -38.66 12.97 -4.91
C THR A 259 -37.98 11.81 -5.67
N VAL A 260 -36.74 11.46 -5.30
CA VAL A 260 -36.01 10.31 -5.88
C VAL A 260 -36.51 8.96 -5.34
N LYS A 261 -37.14 8.92 -4.16
CA LYS A 261 -37.67 7.66 -3.58
C LYS A 261 -39.07 7.28 -4.08
N SER A 262 -39.72 8.13 -4.88
CA SER A 262 -41.08 7.93 -5.42
C SER A 262 -41.11 7.59 -6.92
N THR A 263 -39.95 7.38 -7.54
CA THR A 263 -39.80 6.94 -8.94
C THR A 263 -38.72 5.87 -9.01
#